data_AF-A0A9P5V696-F1
#
_entry.id   AF-A0A9P5V696-F1
#
_cell.length_a   1.000
_cell.length_b   1.000
_cell.length_c   1.000
_cell.angle_alpha   90.00
_cell.angle_beta   90.00
_cell.angle_gamma   90.00
#
_symmetry.space_group_name_H-M   'P 1'
#
loop_
_entity.id
_entity.type
_entity.pdbx_description
1 polymer ?
#
loop_
_entity_poly.entity_id
_entity_poly.type
_entity_poly.pdbx_seq_one_letter_code
_entity_poly.pdbx_strand_id
1 'polypeptide(L)'
;MPQGISSGSSSTRQPSLRPFPTGTSHSLKDLSTAFSEYKSERHPAAAETFENSHLMNKGIERNVGGAIAQFLMQRKPDWLWRLILKGMVKDLPLAGWLRDIPAKGAIPPNVSTSEVKARAVFI
;
A
#
# COMPACT_ATOMS: atom_id res chain seq x y z
N MET A 1 -5.08 -44.36 -18.42
CA MET A 1 -3.76 -43.77 -18.19
C MET A 1 -3.93 -42.28 -17.88
N PRO A 2 -4.08 -41.85 -16.61
CA PRO A 2 -4.14 -40.43 -16.28
C PRO A 2 -2.73 -39.86 -16.09
N GLN A 3 -2.43 -38.74 -16.75
CA GLN A 3 -1.18 -38.01 -16.57
C GLN A 3 -1.25 -37.14 -15.30
N GLY A 4 -0.23 -37.25 -14.46
CA GLY A 4 -0.09 -36.50 -13.22
C GLY A 4 0.25 -35.03 -13.48
N ILE A 5 -0.52 -34.14 -12.85
CA ILE A 5 -0.25 -32.70 -12.81
C ILE A 5 0.78 -32.46 -11.72
N SER A 6 1.98 -32.01 -12.10
CA SER A 6 3.03 -31.62 -11.16
C SER A 6 2.65 -30.31 -10.47
N SER A 7 2.41 -30.37 -9.17
CA SER A 7 2.25 -29.20 -8.30
C SER A 7 3.61 -28.51 -8.11
N GLY A 8 3.84 -27.42 -8.84
CA GLY A 8 4.94 -26.50 -8.59
C GLY A 8 4.70 -25.77 -7.27
N SER A 9 5.47 -26.10 -6.24
CA SER A 9 5.47 -25.41 -4.95
C SER A 9 6.11 -24.03 -5.10
N SER A 10 5.30 -22.98 -5.22
CA SER A 10 5.73 -21.60 -5.01
C SER A 10 6.10 -21.44 -3.55
N SER A 11 7.38 -21.65 -3.24
CA SER A 11 8.01 -21.36 -1.96
C SER A 11 8.01 -19.85 -1.73
N THR A 12 6.86 -19.32 -1.28
CA THR A 12 6.76 -18.02 -0.64
C THR A 12 7.65 -18.05 0.60
N ARG A 13 8.85 -17.48 0.50
CA ARG A 13 9.71 -17.23 1.66
C ARG A 13 8.92 -16.33 2.61
N GLN A 14 8.34 -16.92 3.66
CA GLN A 14 7.83 -16.12 4.77
C GLN A 14 9.02 -15.37 5.37
N PRO A 15 9.01 -14.03 5.40
CA PRO A 15 10.03 -13.29 6.11
C PRO A 15 9.93 -13.67 7.58
N SER A 16 11.02 -14.16 8.16
CA SER A 16 11.09 -14.58 9.55
C SER A 16 10.61 -13.43 10.46
N LEU A 17 9.39 -13.55 10.97
CA LEU A 17 8.79 -12.63 11.92
C LEU A 17 9.54 -12.78 13.24
N ARG A 18 10.50 -11.90 13.50
CA ARG A 18 11.02 -11.76 14.86
C ARG A 18 9.91 -11.09 15.69
N PRO A 19 9.44 -11.72 16.78
CA PRO A 19 8.46 -11.09 17.65
C PRO A 19 9.06 -9.84 18.28
N PHE A 20 8.28 -8.76 18.34
CA PHE A 20 8.67 -7.57 19.08
C PHE A 20 8.62 -7.87 20.59
N PRO A 21 9.68 -7.57 21.36
CA PRO A 21 9.69 -7.83 22.79
C PRO A 21 8.71 -6.90 23.50
N THR A 22 7.64 -7.48 24.07
CA THR A 22 6.62 -6.78 24.87
C THR A 22 7.09 -6.68 26.31
N GLY A 23 7.55 -5.50 26.76
CA GLY A 23 7.73 -5.24 28.21
C GLY A 23 8.76 -4.23 28.70
N THR A 24 9.59 -3.57 27.88
CA THR A 24 10.71 -2.75 28.40
C THR A 24 11.04 -1.53 27.55
N SER A 25 11.49 -0.45 28.19
CA SER A 25 12.08 0.76 27.59
C SER A 25 12.85 0.45 26.32
N HIS A 26 12.32 0.87 25.17
CA HIS A 26 12.93 0.61 23.87
C HIS A 26 14.27 1.34 23.76
N SER A 27 15.29 0.62 23.29
CA SER A 27 16.58 1.26 22.99
C SER A 27 16.43 2.14 21.76
N LEU A 28 17.14 3.28 21.72
CA LEU A 28 17.19 4.13 20.53
C LEU A 28 17.62 3.37 19.27
N LYS A 29 18.39 2.28 19.43
CA LYS A 29 18.81 1.38 18.35
C LYS A 29 17.66 0.57 17.76
N ASP A 30 16.68 0.18 18.57
CA ASP A 30 15.53 -0.60 18.12
C ASP A 30 14.59 0.27 17.29
N LEU A 31 14.38 1.52 17.74
CA LEU A 31 13.61 2.52 17.01
C LEU A 31 14.26 2.87 15.67
N SER A 32 15.58 3.14 15.65
CA SER A 32 16.27 3.47 14.40
C SER A 32 16.22 2.33 13.39
N THR A 33 16.31 1.08 13.86
CA THR A 33 16.16 -0.11 13.02
C THR A 33 14.75 -0.21 12.45
N ALA A 34 13.71 -0.06 13.29
CA ALA A 34 12.32 -0.10 12.84
C ALA A 34 11.99 1.00 11.81
N PHE A 35 12.49 2.23 12.02
CA PHE A 35 12.32 3.31 11.05
C PHE A 35 13.09 3.07 9.75
N SER A 36 14.28 2.46 9.83
CA SER A 36 15.06 2.09 8.65
C SER A 36 14.34 1.05 7.79
N GLU A 37 13.79 0.01 8.42
CA GLU A 37 12.95 -1.00 7.75
C GLU A 37 11.68 -0.38 7.14
N TYR A 38 10.97 0.45 7.90
CA TYR A 38 9.79 1.15 7.40
C TYR A 38 10.11 2.02 6.18
N LYS A 39 11.24 2.75 6.24
CA LYS A 39 11.68 3.61 5.14
C LYS A 39 12.03 2.79 3.91
N SER A 40 12.78 1.69 4.03
CA SER A 40 13.15 0.87 2.87
C SER A 40 11.94 0.21 2.20
N GLU A 41 10.92 -0.18 2.99
CA GLU A 41 9.67 -0.75 2.47
C GLU A 41 8.82 0.28 1.72
N ARG A 42 8.62 1.49 2.28
CA ARG A 42 7.65 2.47 1.75
C ARG A 42 8.23 3.55 0.85
N HIS A 43 9.51 3.88 0.98
CA HIS A 43 10.14 4.93 0.18
C HIS A 43 10.07 4.72 -1.33
N PRO A 44 10.30 3.51 -1.91
CA PRO A 44 10.22 3.35 -3.36
C PRO A 44 8.81 3.59 -3.89
N ALA A 45 7.78 3.03 -3.24
CA ALA A 45 6.39 3.27 -3.60
C ALA A 45 6.01 4.76 -3.48
N ALA A 46 6.44 5.42 -2.40
CA ALA A 46 6.20 6.84 -2.23
C ALA A 46 6.90 7.68 -3.32
N ALA A 47 8.14 7.35 -3.67
CA ALA A 47 8.88 8.03 -4.73
C ALA A 47 8.22 7.86 -6.11
N GLU A 48 7.77 6.65 -6.45
CA GLU A 48 7.02 6.40 -7.69
C GLU A 48 5.71 7.19 -7.74
N THR A 49 4.94 7.22 -6.64
CA THR A 49 3.72 8.03 -6.58
C THR A 49 4.00 9.52 -6.69
N PHE A 50 5.11 10.00 -6.12
CA PHE A 50 5.54 11.39 -6.21
C PHE A 50 5.91 11.76 -7.64
N GLU A 51 6.75 10.97 -8.32
CA GLU A 51 7.14 11.19 -9.72
C GLU A 51 5.91 11.15 -10.64
N ASN A 52 5.01 10.18 -10.46
CA ASN A 52 3.76 10.11 -11.22
C ASN A 52 2.89 11.36 -11.03
N SER A 53 2.75 11.83 -9.78
CA SER A 53 1.97 13.03 -9.47
C SER A 53 2.61 14.29 -10.04
N HIS A 54 3.94 14.39 -9.95
CA HIS A 54 4.71 15.51 -10.49
C HIS A 54 4.61 15.60 -12.00
N LEU A 55 4.71 14.46 -12.69
CA LEU A 55 4.57 14.36 -14.14
C LEU A 55 3.14 14.74 -14.58
N MET A 56 2.13 14.31 -13.82
CA MET A 56 0.74 14.70 -14.06
C MET A 56 0.52 16.20 -13.86
N ASN A 57 1.08 16.80 -12.81
CA ASN A 57 0.95 18.23 -12.55
C ASN A 57 1.61 19.08 -13.65
N LYS A 58 2.83 18.71 -14.07
CA LYS A 58 3.52 19.35 -15.19
C LYS A 58 2.75 19.21 -16.51
N GLY A 59 2.08 18.08 -16.72
CA GLY A 59 1.27 17.83 -17.92
C GLY A 59 -0.02 18.64 -17.98
N ILE A 60 -0.62 18.94 -16.82
CA ILE A 60 -1.89 19.68 -16.72
C ILE A 60 -1.67 21.19 -16.86
N GLU A 61 -0.61 21.75 -16.27
CA GLU A 61 -0.42 23.21 -16.19
C GLU A 61 -0.02 23.90 -17.51
N ARG A 62 0.48 23.15 -18.52
CA ARG A 62 1.11 23.77 -19.71
C ARG A 62 0.54 23.42 -21.08
N ASN A 63 -0.45 22.53 -21.19
CA ASN A 63 -0.88 22.02 -22.50
C ASN A 63 -2.40 21.99 -22.70
N VAL A 64 -2.84 21.98 -23.97
CA VAL A 64 -4.22 21.72 -24.41
C VAL A 64 -4.77 20.42 -23.79
N GLY A 65 -3.89 19.44 -23.54
CA GLY A 65 -4.23 18.21 -22.82
C GLY A 65 -4.76 18.45 -21.40
N GLY A 66 -4.26 19.47 -20.69
CA GLY A 66 -4.78 19.88 -19.39
C GLY A 66 -6.21 20.40 -19.47
N ALA A 67 -6.53 21.22 -20.48
CA ALA A 67 -7.89 21.71 -20.72
C ALA A 67 -8.86 20.57 -21.07
N ILE A 68 -8.43 19.60 -21.89
CA ILE A 68 -9.21 18.39 -22.21
C ILE A 68 -9.42 17.54 -20.94
N ALA A 69 -8.38 17.33 -20.14
CA ALA A 69 -8.48 16.59 -18.88
C ALA A 69 -9.43 17.29 -17.89
N GLN A 70 -9.38 18.62 -17.81
CA GLN A 70 -10.28 19.41 -16.95
C GLN A 70 -11.73 19.35 -17.45
N PHE A 71 -11.96 19.39 -18.76
CA PHE A 71 -13.27 19.19 -19.37
C PHE A 71 -13.83 17.80 -19.09
N LEU A 72 -12.99 16.75 -19.23
CA LEU A 72 -13.35 15.38 -18.87
C LEU A 72 -13.61 15.23 -17.37
N MET A 73 -12.88 15.94 -16.51
CA MET A 73 -13.11 15.98 -15.06
C MET A 73 -14.38 16.74 -14.67
N GLN A 74 -14.82 17.73 -15.44
CA GLN A 74 -16.07 18.44 -15.17
C GLN A 74 -17.30 17.67 -15.66
N ARG A 75 -17.16 16.87 -16.71
CA ARG A 75 -18.25 16.10 -17.34
C ARG A 75 -18.11 14.58 -17.22
N LYS A 76 -17.36 14.10 -16.22
CA LYS A 76 -17.14 12.65 -16.08
C LYS A 76 -18.45 11.94 -15.74
N PRO A 77 -18.84 10.90 -16.49
CA PRO A 77 -20.00 10.11 -16.17
C PRO A 77 -19.76 9.32 -14.88
N ASP A 78 -20.81 9.14 -14.07
CA ASP A 78 -20.73 8.55 -12.72
C ASP A 78 -20.01 7.19 -12.67
N TRP A 79 -20.16 6.37 -13.72
CA TRP A 79 -19.52 5.05 -13.78
C TRP A 79 -17.99 5.15 -13.80
N LEU A 80 -17.43 6.17 -14.46
CA LEU A 80 -15.98 6.39 -14.55
C LEU A 80 -15.44 6.87 -13.20
N TRP A 81 -16.19 7.73 -12.51
CA TRP A 81 -15.83 8.17 -11.17
C TRP A 81 -15.80 7.01 -10.17
N ARG A 82 -16.75 6.07 -10.26
CA ARG A 82 -16.77 4.85 -9.44
C ARG A 82 -15.55 3.95 -9.69
N LEU A 83 -15.06 3.86 -10.93
CA LEU A 83 -13.85 3.11 -11.25
C LEU A 83 -12.59 3.75 -10.64
N ILE A 84 -12.45 5.06 -10.77
CA ILE A 84 -11.32 5.80 -10.19
C ILE A 84 -11.29 5.64 -8.66
N LEU A 85 -12.45 5.84 -8.01
CA LEU A 85 -12.57 5.68 -6.55
C LEU A 85 -12.26 4.25 -6.08
N LYS A 86 -12.66 3.21 -6.83
CA LYS A 86 -12.31 1.81 -6.50
C LYS A 86 -10.80 1.58 -6.48
N GLY A 87 -10.06 2.22 -7.39
CA GLY A 87 -8.60 2.17 -7.41
C GLY A 87 -8.00 2.88 -6.20
N MET A 88 -8.44 4.11 -5.94
CA MET A 88 -7.92 4.90 -4.81
C MET A 88 -8.15 4.24 -3.45
N VAL A 89 -9.28 3.56 -3.26
CA VAL A 89 -9.59 2.89 -1.98
C VAL A 89 -8.71 1.67 -1.72
N LYS A 90 -8.20 1.02 -2.76
CA LYS A 90 -7.37 -0.19 -2.63
C LYS A 90 -6.01 0.10 -1.99
N ASP A 91 -5.46 1.27 -2.28
CA ASP A 91 -4.10 1.65 -1.88
C ASP A 91 -4.07 2.66 -0.73
N LEU A 92 -5.23 2.96 -0.12
CA LEU A 92 -5.28 3.76 1.10
C LEU A 92 -4.55 3.01 2.21
N PRO A 93 -3.44 3.54 2.76
CA PRO A 93 -2.81 2.94 3.92
C PRO A 93 -3.80 3.00 5.07
N LEU A 94 -4.26 1.84 5.52
CA LEU A 94 -4.97 1.75 6.78
C LEU A 94 -4.00 2.23 7.85
N ALA A 95 -4.46 3.16 8.69
CA ALA A 95 -3.67 3.62 9.81
C ALA A 95 -3.38 2.41 10.70
N GLY A 96 -2.13 1.95 10.73
CA GLY A 96 -1.74 0.70 11.39
C GLY A 96 -1.96 0.67 12.91
N TRP A 97 -2.32 1.80 13.50
CA TRP A 97 -2.72 1.93 14.92
C TRP A 97 -4.23 1.74 15.15
N LEU A 98 -5.04 1.65 14.10
CA LEU A 98 -6.48 1.49 14.22
C LEU A 98 -6.81 0.00 14.44
N ARG A 99 -7.78 -0.28 15.32
CA ARG A 99 -8.24 -1.65 15.58
C ARG A 99 -8.64 -2.33 14.27
N ASP A 100 -8.30 -3.61 14.14
CA ASP A 100 -8.69 -4.43 13.01
C ASP A 100 -10.20 -4.40 12.83
N ILE A 101 -10.64 -3.63 11.82
CA ILE A 101 -12.02 -3.66 11.38
C ILE A 101 -12.15 -4.97 10.61
N PRO A 102 -13.11 -5.86 10.94
CA PRO A 102 -13.33 -7.07 10.18
C PRO A 102 -13.51 -6.68 8.71
N ALA A 103 -12.74 -7.29 7.82
CA ALA A 103 -12.73 -6.94 6.41
C ALA A 103 -14.12 -7.20 5.80
N LYS A 104 -14.97 -6.17 5.74
CA LYS A 104 -16.33 -6.25 5.18
C LYS A 104 -16.35 -6.06 3.65
N GLY A 105 -15.34 -6.55 2.93
CA GLY A 105 -15.16 -6.28 1.50
C GLY A 105 -14.57 -7.45 0.71
N ALA A 106 -14.69 -7.38 -0.61
CA ALA A 106 -14.21 -8.41 -1.55
C ALA A 106 -12.72 -8.27 -1.91
N ILE A 107 -12.05 -7.21 -1.44
CA ILE A 107 -10.65 -6.92 -1.77
C ILE A 107 -9.83 -7.05 -0.47
N PRO A 108 -8.84 -7.95 -0.41
CA PRO A 108 -7.97 -8.06 0.75
C PRO A 108 -7.14 -6.78 0.90
N PRO A 109 -6.99 -6.25 2.13
CA PRO A 109 -6.16 -5.08 2.36
C PRO A 109 -4.70 -5.38 2.04
N ASN A 110 -4.00 -4.41 1.45
CA ASN A 110 -2.57 -4.50 1.25
C ASN A 110 -1.86 -4.21 2.58
N VAL A 111 -1.43 -5.26 3.28
CA VAL A 111 -0.80 -5.13 4.60
C VAL A 111 0.72 -5.16 4.45
N SER A 112 1.42 -4.15 4.99
CA SER A 112 2.89 -4.17 4.99
C SER A 112 3.43 -5.05 6.12
N THR A 113 4.61 -5.64 5.90
CA THR A 113 5.30 -6.45 6.93
C THR A 113 5.59 -5.64 8.19
N SER A 114 5.97 -4.37 8.04
CA SER A 114 6.11 -3.40 9.14
C SER A 114 4.80 -3.11 9.89
N GLU A 115 3.66 -3.14 9.22
CA GLU A 115 2.34 -2.91 9.84
C GLU A 115 1.92 -4.09 10.70
N VAL A 116 2.11 -5.33 10.21
CA VAL A 116 1.86 -6.55 11.00
C VAL A 116 2.71 -6.57 12.27
N LYS A 117 3.98 -6.18 12.13
CA LYS A 117 4.93 -6.03 13.24
C LYS A 117 4.45 -5.01 14.29
N ALA A 118 3.95 -3.86 13.85
CA ALA A 118 3.45 -2.82 14.75
C ALA A 118 2.15 -3.24 15.47
N ARG A 119 1.22 -3.91 14.77
CA ARG A 119 -0.03 -4.41 15.37
C ARG A 119 0.20 -5.40 16.51
N ALA A 120 1.25 -6.22 16.43
CA ALA A 120 1.61 -7.13 17.51
C ALA A 120 2.02 -6.43 18.82
N VAL A 121 2.30 -5.11 18.79
CA VAL A 121 2.75 -4.33 19.94
C VAL A 121 1.63 -3.52 20.60
N PHE A 122 0.71 -2.98 19.80
CA PHE A 122 -0.28 -1.99 20.25
C PHE A 122 -1.70 -2.54 20.47
N ILE A 123 -1.93 -3.85 20.25
CA ILE A 123 -3.23 -4.52 20.42
C ILE A 123 -3.25 -5.36 21.70
#